data_AF-A0A968NQR2-F1
#
_entry.id   AF-A0A968NQR2-F1
#
_cell.length_a   1.000
_cell.length_b   1.000
_cell.length_c   1.000
_cell.angle_alpha   90.00
_cell.angle_beta   90.00
_cell.angle_gamma   90.00
#
_symmetry.space_group_name_H-M   'P 1'
#
loop_
_entity.id
_entity.type
_entity.pdbx_description
1 polymer ?
#
loop_
_entity_poly.entity_id
_entity_poly.type
_entity_poly.pdbx_seq_one_letter_code
_entity_poly.pdbx_strand_id
1 'polypeptide(L)' 'MRNSFSKLEAWLLEGEIICIEKRGQPIGVLTAWHPDAATQPVKPDFAARRRAIWGDRVFTEAEIAALRADELEGEEG' A
#
# COMPACT_ATOMS: atom_id res chain seq x y z
N MET A 1 15.95 -33.76 -9.02
CA MET A 1 16.95 -32.88 -8.40
C MET A 1 16.69 -32.91 -6.91
N ARG A 2 17.56 -33.54 -6.11
CA ARG A 2 17.48 -33.41 -4.63
C ARG A 2 17.97 -31.99 -4.32
N ASN A 3 17.11 -31.18 -3.69
CA ASN A 3 17.31 -29.76 -3.45
C ASN A 3 18.64 -29.48 -2.72
N SER A 4 19.62 -28.91 -3.41
CA SER A 4 20.79 -28.30 -2.76
C SER A 4 20.40 -26.90 -2.29
N PHE A 5 19.68 -26.82 -1.17
CA PHE A 5 19.19 -25.57 -0.58
C PHE A 5 20.30 -24.51 -0.43
N SER A 6 21.50 -24.93 -0.02
CA SER A 6 22.66 -24.03 0.13
C SER A 6 23.06 -23.30 -1.16
N LYS A 7 22.83 -23.91 -2.33
CA LYS A 7 23.13 -23.27 -3.61
C LYS A 7 22.09 -22.21 -3.98
N LEU A 8 20.81 -22.51 -3.72
CA LEU A 8 19.72 -21.56 -3.89
C LEU A 8 19.89 -20.36 -2.94
N GLU A 9 20.26 -20.62 -1.69
CA GLU A 9 20.54 -19.57 -0.70
C GLU A 9 21.66 -18.64 -1.16
N ALA A 10 22.80 -19.17 -1.62
CA ALA A 10 23.91 -18.36 -2.12
C ALA A 10 23.49 -17.46 -3.29
N TRP A 11 22.79 -18.02 -4.28
CA TRP A 11 22.29 -17.26 -5.43
C TRP A 11 21.28 -16.19 -5.03
N LEU A 12 20.36 -16.49 -4.12
CA LEU A 12 19.38 -15.51 -3.65
C LEU A 12 20.06 -14.37 -2.87
N LEU A 13 21.09 -14.66 -2.08
CA LEU A 13 21.87 -13.63 -1.38
C LEU A 13 22.66 -12.74 -2.35
N GLU A 14 23.12 -13.30 -3.47
CA GLU A 14 23.79 -12.55 -4.55
C GLU A 14 22.83 -11.73 -5.42
N GLY A 15 21.51 -11.88 -5.22
CA GLY A 15 20.48 -11.16 -5.98
C GLY A 15 20.14 -11.79 -7.33
N GLU A 16 20.53 -13.04 -7.55
CA GLU A 16 20.22 -13.79 -8.77
C GLU A 16 18.72 -14.12 -8.86
N ILE A 17 18.21 -14.14 -10.10
CA ILE A 17 16.85 -14.55 -10.41
C ILE A 17 16.89 -15.97 -10.97
N ILE A 18 16.29 -16.91 -10.25
CA ILE A 18 16.37 -18.34 -10.56
C ILE A 18 15.09 -18.76 -11.29
N CYS A 19 15.21 -19.18 -12.56
CA CYS A 19 14.11 -19.77 -13.31
C CYS A 19 13.88 -21.22 -12.87
N ILE A 20 12.64 -21.55 -12.51
CA ILE A 20 12.24 -22.92 -12.18
C ILE A 20 11.56 -23.51 -13.42
N GLU A 21 12.15 -24.58 -13.96
CA GLU A 21 11.63 -25.29 -15.12
C GLU A 21 11.16 -26.70 -14.78
N LYS A 22 10.11 -27.16 -15.48
CA LYS A 22 9.62 -28.54 -15.45
C LYS A 22 9.56 -29.05 -16.88
N ARG A 23 10.36 -30.08 -17.20
CA ARG A 23 10.47 -30.65 -18.56
C ARG A 23 10.86 -29.60 -19.62
N GLY A 24 11.75 -28.68 -19.25
CA GLY A 24 12.21 -27.58 -20.12
C GLY A 24 11.19 -26.47 -20.32
N GLN A 25 10.07 -26.48 -19.59
CA GLN A 25 9.10 -25.39 -19.59
C GLN A 25 9.22 -24.58 -18.29
N PRO A 26 9.34 -23.25 -18.36
CA PRO A 26 9.34 -22.40 -17.17
C PRO A 26 8.00 -22.51 -16.45
N ILE A 27 8.03 -22.77 -15.15
CA ILE A 27 6.86 -22.87 -14.28
C ILE A 27 6.83 -21.80 -13.20
N GLY A 28 7.94 -21.08 -12.98
CA GLY A 28 8.02 -20.03 -11.99
C GLY A 28 9.41 -19.46 -11.85
N VAL A 29 9.53 -18.48 -10.96
CA VAL A 29 10.78 -17.79 -10.65
C VAL A 29 10.94 -17.72 -9.13
N LEU A 30 12.16 -17.95 -8.66
CA LEU A 30 12.58 -17.69 -7.29
C LEU A 30 13.54 -16.50 -7.30
N THR A 31 13.25 -15.49 -6.49
CA THR A 31 14.04 -14.28 -6.35
C THR A 31 14.21 -13.94 -4.88
N ALA A 32 15.24 -13.17 -4.54
CA ALA A 32 15.49 -12.76 -3.18
C ALA A 32 14.29 -12.00 -2.63
N TRP A 33 13.99 -12.21 -1.35
CA TRP A 33 13.04 -11.36 -0.68
C TRP A 33 13.67 -9.98 -0.49
N HIS A 34 13.35 -9.06 -1.40
CA HIS A 34 13.51 -7.66 -1.11
C HIS A 34 12.29 -7.26 -0.29
N PRO A 35 12.44 -6.72 0.93
CA PRO A 35 11.35 -5.97 1.53
C PRO A 35 11.09 -4.86 0.53
N ASP A 36 10.02 -5.03 -0.26
CA ASP A 36 9.54 -4.05 -1.23
C ASP A 36 9.70 -2.71 -0.54
N ALA A 37 10.59 -1.86 -1.07
CA ALA A 37 11.07 -0.68 -0.38
C ALA A 37 9.82 0.07 0.01
N ALA A 38 9.43 -0.06 1.30
CA ALA A 38 8.02 0.02 1.68
C ALA A 38 7.45 1.20 0.92
N THR A 39 6.55 0.95 -0.04
CA THR A 39 5.90 2.03 -0.74
C THR A 39 5.07 2.70 0.33
N GLN A 40 5.73 3.57 1.08
CA GLN A 40 5.12 4.35 2.12
C GLN A 40 4.01 5.05 1.37
N PRO A 41 2.75 4.86 1.78
CA PRO A 41 1.65 5.49 1.09
C PRO A 41 1.99 6.97 1.00
N VAL A 42 2.02 7.48 -0.24
CA VAL A 42 2.38 8.88 -0.47
C VAL A 42 1.41 9.72 0.32
N LYS A 43 1.93 10.52 1.26
CA LYS A 43 1.09 11.41 2.06
C LYS A 43 0.33 12.32 1.11
N PRO A 44 -1.01 12.28 1.10
CA PRO A 44 -1.77 13.13 0.22
C PRO A 44 -1.63 14.60 0.63
N ASP A 45 -1.71 15.49 -0.35
CA ASP A 45 -1.80 16.92 -0.08
C ASP A 45 -3.21 17.26 0.43
N PHE A 46 -3.35 17.32 1.76
CA PHE A 46 -4.59 17.67 2.43
C PHE A 46 -5.04 19.10 2.12
N ALA A 47 -4.11 20.04 1.93
CA ALA A 47 -4.45 21.43 1.65
C ALA A 47 -5.03 21.58 0.24
N ALA A 48 -4.40 20.94 -0.75
CA ALA A 48 -4.89 20.91 -2.12
C ALA A 48 -6.27 20.24 -2.20
N ARG A 49 -6.47 19.09 -1.54
CA ARG A 49 -7.77 18.41 -1.50
C ARG A 49 -8.85 19.27 -0.85
N ARG A 50 -8.56 19.90 0.30
CA ARG A 50 -9.52 20.79 0.97
C ARG A 50 -9.94 21.94 0.07
N ARG A 51 -8.99 22.58 -0.63
CA ARG A 51 -9.28 23.65 -1.60
C ARG A 51 -10.07 23.14 -2.81
N ALA A 52 -9.81 21.92 -3.31
CA ALA A 52 -10.58 21.36 -4.42
C ALA A 52 -12.03 21.05 -4.04
N ILE A 53 -12.28 20.57 -2.82
CA ILE A 53 -13.62 20.20 -2.35
C ILE A 53 -14.41 21.44 -1.93
N TRP A 54 -13.79 22.36 -1.19
CA TRP A 54 -14.50 23.46 -0.52
C TRP A 54 -14.16 24.85 -1.08
N GLY A 55 -13.11 24.98 -1.90
CA GLY A 55 -12.65 26.27 -2.41
C GLY A 55 -12.32 27.23 -1.27
N ASP A 56 -12.92 28.42 -1.34
CA ASP A 56 -12.85 29.47 -0.33
C ASP A 56 -14.12 29.53 0.55
N ARG A 57 -14.92 28.45 0.60
CA ARG A 57 -16.15 28.40 1.39
C ARG A 57 -15.84 28.57 2.88
N VAL A 58 -16.58 29.48 3.50
CA VAL A 58 -16.60 29.68 4.95
C VAL A 58 -17.99 29.30 5.45
N PHE A 59 -18.05 28.42 6.46
CA PHE A 59 -19.30 27.99 7.07
C PHE A 59 -19.80 29.04 8.07
N THR A 60 -21.11 29.26 8.07
CA THR A 60 -21.79 30.05 9.09
C THR A 60 -21.93 29.25 10.39
N GLU A 61 -22.10 29.94 11.52
CA GLU A 61 -22.31 29.29 12.82
C GLU A 61 -23.53 28.34 12.81
N ALA A 62 -24.60 28.70 12.11
CA ALA A 62 -25.79 27.87 11.98
C ALA A 62 -25.52 26.57 11.19
N GLU A 63 -24.76 26.64 10.09
CA GLU A 63 -24.34 25.45 9.35
C GLU A 63 -23.42 24.56 10.21
N ILE A 64 -22.50 25.15 10.96
CA ILE A 64 -21.63 24.38 11.88
C ILE A 64 -22.46 23.69 12.96
N ALA A 65 -23.45 24.37 13.53
CA ALA A 65 -24.34 23.78 14.54
C ALA A 65 -25.15 22.61 13.96
N ALA A 66 -25.67 22.75 12.73
CA ALA A 66 -26.37 21.67 12.05
C ALA A 66 -25.47 20.47 11.75
N LEU A 67 -24.25 20.71 11.24
CA LEU A 67 -23.28 19.64 10.98
C LEU A 67 -22.89 18.88 12.26
N ARG A 68 -22.70 19.60 13.37
CA ARG A 68 -22.41 18.96 14.68
C ARG A 68 -23.57 18.18 15.24
N ALA A 69 -24.81 18.62 15.00
CA ALA A 69 -25.99 17.89 15.42
C ALA A 69 -26.14 16.58 14.63
N ASP A 70 -25.86 16.60 13.32
CA ASP A 70 -25.85 15.42 12.43
C ASP A 70 -24.74 14.42 12.81
N GLU A 71 -23.54 14.90 13.17
CA GLU A 71 -22.44 14.03 13.68
C GLU A 71 -22.82 13.28 14.97
N LEU A 72 -23.69 13.86 15.80
CA LEU A 72 -24.15 13.28 17.07
C LEU A 72 -25.35 12.35 16.88
N GLU A 73 -26.10 12.48 15.79
CA GLU A 73 -27.25 11.63 15.42
C GLU A 73 -26.76 10.24 14.98
N GLY A 74 -26.33 9.44 15.95
CA GLY A 74 -25.73 8.11 15.74
C GLY A 74 -24.96 7.56 16.95
N GLU A 75 -24.75 8.38 17.99
CA GLU A 75 -24.11 7.99 19.26
C GLU A 75 -25.11 7.52 20.35
N GLU A 76 -26.38 7.31 20.01
CA GLU A 76 -27.39 6.75 20.91
C GLU A 76 -27.50 5.22 20.70
N GLY A 77 -26.53 4.49 21.25
CA GLY A 77 -26.61 3.04 21.48
C GLY A 77 -27.23 2.71 22.83
#